data_AF-A0A7R9A5D7-F1
#
_entry.id   AF-A0A7R9A5D7-F1
#
_cell.length_a   1.000
_cell.length_b   1.000
_cell.length_c   1.000
_cell.angle_alpha   90.00
_cell.angle_beta   90.00
_cell.angle_gamma   90.00
#
_symmetry.space_group_name_H-M   'P 1'
#
loop_
_entity.id
_entity.type
_entity.pdbx_description
1 polymer ?
#
loop_
_entity_poly.entity_id
_entity_poly.type
_entity_poly.pdbx_seq_one_letter_code
_entity_poly.pdbx_strand_id
1 'polypeptide(L)'
;MHEPQRNWETIREHRRKLRDEFNLDVDELLRSLSEKKVFTHNEERIIRRVDDLSERFDKLFDILLVKHVEMIRLFYEALSAMGRNDIKEFLQGSTPE
;
A
#
# COMPACT_ATOMS: atom_id res chain seq x y z
N MET A 1 3.35 20.78 -10.09
CA MET A 1 4.00 19.69 -9.34
C MET A 1 2.88 18.91 -8.65
N HIS A 2 2.43 17.81 -9.24
CA HIS A 2 1.43 16.87 -8.67
C HIS A 2 2.10 15.49 -8.50
N GLU A 3 3.26 15.45 -7.84
CA GLU A 3 4.00 14.21 -7.54
C GLU A 3 3.18 13.16 -6.76
N PRO A 4 2.31 13.52 -5.79
CA PRO A 4 1.68 12.50 -4.96
C PRO A 4 0.43 11.87 -5.59
N GLN A 5 -0.30 12.58 -6.44
CA GLN A 5 -1.40 11.96 -7.21
C GLN A 5 -0.83 10.92 -8.18
N ARG A 6 0.28 11.26 -8.84
CA ARG A 6 0.99 10.35 -9.75
C ARG A 6 1.52 9.10 -9.04
N ASN A 7 2.06 9.23 -7.82
CA ASN A 7 2.52 8.07 -7.04
C ASN A 7 1.39 7.10 -6.72
N TRP A 8 0.22 7.61 -6.37
CA TRP A 8 -0.97 6.79 -6.10
C TRP A 8 -1.49 6.10 -7.36
N GLU A 9 -1.48 6.79 -8.51
CA GLU A 9 -1.80 6.17 -9.80
C GLU A 9 -0.81 5.06 -10.15
N THR A 10 0.50 5.28 -9.99
CA THR A 10 1.52 4.24 -10.19
C THR A 10 1.26 3.04 -9.29
N ILE A 11 1.00 3.25 -8.00
CA ILE A 11 0.69 2.17 -7.05
C ILE A 11 -0.56 1.40 -7.51
N ARG A 12 -1.61 2.09 -7.95
CA ARG A 12 -2.84 1.49 -8.44
C ARG A 12 -2.62 0.67 -9.72
N GLU A 13 -1.84 1.16 -10.66
CA GLU A 13 -1.50 0.43 -11.89
C GLU A 13 -0.68 -0.83 -11.58
N HIS A 14 0.22 -0.73 -10.59
CA HIS A 14 1.13 -1.82 -10.23
C HIS A 14 0.57 -2.76 -9.15
N ARG A 15 -0.62 -2.51 -8.59
CA ARG A 15 -1.20 -3.31 -7.49
C ARG A 15 -1.23 -4.82 -7.75
N ARG A 16 -1.50 -5.23 -9.00
CA ARG A 16 -1.45 -6.65 -9.39
C ARG A 16 -0.03 -7.19 -9.29
N LYS A 17 0.97 -6.44 -9.75
CA LYS A 17 2.38 -6.85 -9.62
C LYS A 17 2.82 -6.87 -8.17
N LEU A 18 2.42 -5.90 -7.36
CA LEU A 18 2.74 -5.87 -5.92
C LEU A 18 2.24 -7.13 -5.21
N ARG A 19 1.05 -7.59 -5.57
CA ARG A 19 0.47 -8.82 -5.02
C ARG A 19 1.07 -10.08 -5.64
N ASP A 20 1.04 -10.21 -6.97
CA ASP A 20 1.35 -11.45 -7.67
C ASP A 20 2.87 -11.67 -7.87
N GLU A 21 3.65 -10.63 -8.15
CA GLU A 21 5.10 -10.74 -8.39
C GLU A 21 5.90 -10.51 -7.11
N PHE A 22 5.59 -9.43 -6.38
CA PHE A 22 6.32 -9.10 -5.14
C PHE A 22 5.82 -9.87 -3.92
N ASN A 23 4.70 -10.59 -4.05
CA ASN A 23 4.06 -11.33 -2.96
C ASN A 23 3.88 -10.45 -1.70
N LEU A 24 3.43 -9.21 -1.88
CA LEU A 24 3.23 -8.27 -0.79
C LEU A 24 2.09 -8.76 0.11
N ASP A 25 2.43 -9.04 1.37
CA ASP A 25 1.47 -9.50 2.35
C ASP A 25 0.55 -8.35 2.78
N VAL A 26 -0.74 -8.51 2.48
CA VAL A 26 -1.77 -7.50 2.74
C VAL A 26 -2.05 -7.31 4.23
N ASP A 27 -1.95 -8.38 5.02
CA ASP A 27 -2.27 -8.36 6.45
C ASP A 27 -1.12 -7.74 7.23
N GLU A 28 0.12 -8.03 6.84
CA GLU A 28 1.30 -7.40 7.40
C GLU A 28 1.36 -5.90 7.02
N LEU A 29 1.07 -5.56 5.76
CA LEU A 29 0.96 -4.17 5.33
C LEU A 29 -0.14 -3.42 6.09
N LEU A 30 -1.33 -4.01 6.21
CA LEU A 30 -2.44 -3.44 6.97
C LEU A 30 -2.05 -3.21 8.44
N ARG A 31 -1.37 -4.18 9.06
CA ARG A 31 -0.90 -4.09 10.43
C ARG A 31 0.11 -2.96 10.60
N SER A 32 1.13 -2.90 9.74
CA SER A 32 2.16 -1.84 9.79
C SER A 32 1.56 -0.44 9.63
N LEU A 33 0.60 -0.29 8.73
CA LEU A 33 -0.12 0.97 8.52
C LEU A 33 -1.06 1.32 9.69
N SER A 34 -1.68 0.31 10.30
CA SER A 34 -2.50 0.48 11.51
C SER A 34 -1.67 0.94 12.70
N GLU A 35 -0.47 0.40 12.91
CA GLU A 35 0.45 0.86 13.97
C GLU A 35 0.83 2.34 13.79
N LYS A 36 0.88 2.81 12.54
CA LYS A 36 1.09 4.22 12.17
C LYS A 36 -0.19 5.07 12.21
N LYS A 37 -1.32 4.51 12.66
CA LYS A 37 -2.65 5.17 12.74
C LYS A 37 -3.16 5.68 11.39
N VAL A 38 -2.76 5.04 10.29
CA VAL A 38 -3.23 5.38 8.92
C VAL A 38 -4.71 5.03 8.75
N PHE A 39 -5.09 3.88 9.31
CA PHE A 39 -6.47 3.41 9.32
C PHE A 39 -7.11 3.65 10.68
N THR A 40 -8.39 3.97 10.64
CA THR A 40 -9.26 3.89 11.81
C THR A 40 -9.63 2.44 12.10
N HIS A 41 -10.00 2.15 13.35
CA HIS A 41 -10.44 0.82 13.75
C HIS A 41 -11.58 0.26 12.88
N ASN A 42 -12.47 1.13 12.38
CA ASN A 42 -13.56 0.71 11.50
C ASN A 42 -13.07 0.37 10.09
N GLU A 43 -12.13 1.13 9.53
CA GLU A 43 -11.52 0.85 8.22
C GLU A 43 -10.75 -0.47 8.25
N GLU A 44 -9.94 -0.70 9.30
CA GLU A 44 -9.23 -1.97 9.49
C GLU A 44 -10.20 -3.15 9.56
N ARG A 45 -11.30 -2.99 10.30
CA ARG A 45 -12.32 -4.03 10.42
C ARG A 45 -13.00 -4.32 9.08
N ILE A 46 -13.23 -3.29 8.25
CA ILE A 46 -13.80 -3.47 6.91
C ILE A 46 -12.83 -4.22 6.01
N ILE A 47 -11.54 -3.85 6.01
CA ILE A 47 -10.51 -4.52 5.20
C ILE A 47 -10.37 -5.99 5.63
N ARG A 48 -10.24 -6.26 6.94
CA ARG A 48 -10.10 -7.64 7.47
C ARG A 48 -11.31 -8.53 7.23
N ARG A 49 -12.50 -7.96 7.01
CA ARG A 49 -13.73 -8.70 6.71
C ARG A 49 -13.81 -9.18 5.26
N VAL A 50 -12.91 -8.75 4.39
CA VAL A 50 -12.85 -9.21 3.01
C VAL A 50 -12.11 -10.54 2.99
N ASP A 51 -12.80 -11.65 2.69
CA ASP A 51 -12.21 -13.00 2.65
C ASP A 51 -11.23 -13.17 1.48
N ASP A 52 -11.53 -12.60 0.31
CA ASP A 52 -10.66 -12.69 -0.85
C ASP A 52 -9.43 -11.78 -0.71
N LEU A 53 -8.23 -12.35 -0.85
CA LEU A 53 -6.97 -11.61 -0.69
C LEU A 53 -6.81 -10.52 -1.75
N SER A 54 -7.27 -10.77 -2.98
CA SER A 54 -7.20 -9.80 -4.07
C SER A 54 -8.09 -8.59 -3.77
N GLU A 55 -9.35 -8.83 -3.39
CA GLU A 55 -10.29 -7.79 -3.01
C GLU A 55 -9.85 -7.06 -1.73
N ARG A 56 -9.24 -7.76 -0.77
CA ARG A 56 -8.69 -7.15 0.45
C ARG A 56 -7.57 -6.16 0.11
N PHE A 57 -6.67 -6.57 -0.79
CA PHE A 57 -5.60 -5.73 -1.30
C PHE A 57 -6.20 -4.49 -1.97
N ASP A 58 -7.11 -4.68 -2.93
CA ASP A 58 -7.80 -3.58 -3.61
C ASP A 58 -8.48 -2.64 -2.63
N LYS A 59 -9.17 -3.17 -1.61
CA LYS A 59 -9.86 -2.37 -0.59
C LYS A 59 -8.91 -1.52 0.25
N LEU A 60 -7.77 -2.10 0.63
CA LEU A 60 -6.71 -1.40 1.36
C LEU A 60 -6.20 -0.21 0.55
N PHE A 61 -5.89 -0.43 -0.74
CA PHE A 61 -5.42 0.65 -1.61
C PHE A 61 -6.49 1.68 -1.90
N ASP A 62 -7.75 1.30 -2.13
CA ASP A 62 -8.86 2.25 -2.32
C ASP A 62 -8.99 3.22 -1.14
N ILE A 63 -8.89 2.72 0.10
CA ILE A 63 -8.95 3.57 1.29
C ILE A 63 -7.73 4.49 1.37
N LEU A 64 -6.54 3.99 1.03
CA LEU A 64 -5.32 4.81 1.02
C LEU A 64 -5.34 5.90 -0.07
N LEU A 65 -5.88 5.60 -1.25
CA LEU A 65 -6.01 6.52 -2.39
C LEU A 65 -6.92 7.70 -2.08
N VAL A 66 -7.97 7.47 -1.29
CA VAL A 66 -8.91 8.52 -0.85
C VAL A 66 -8.30 9.40 0.24
N LYS A 67 -7.27 8.92 0.95
CA LYS A 67 -6.62 9.66 2.04
C LYS A 67 -5.53 10.62 1.53
N HIS A 68 -5.21 11.58 2.40
CA HIS A 68 -4.33 12.71 2.14
C HIS A 68 -2.93 12.29 1.64
N VAL A 69 -2.26 13.24 0.99
CA VAL A 69 -0.93 13.15 0.38
C VAL A 69 0.14 12.50 1.26
N GLU A 70 0.02 12.68 2.58
CA GLU A 70 0.97 12.20 3.58
C GLU A 70 0.94 10.67 3.74
N MET A 71 -0.14 10.00 3.30
CA MET A 71 -0.26 8.55 3.41
C MET A 71 0.71 7.80 2.50
N ILE A 72 1.17 8.40 1.39
CA ILE A 72 2.23 7.81 0.55
C ILE A 72 3.52 7.64 1.33
N ARG A 73 3.87 8.63 2.15
CA ARG A 73 5.10 8.58 2.94
C ARG A 73 5.02 7.46 3.97
N LEU A 74 3.89 7.36 4.66
CA LEU A 74 3.63 6.30 5.63
C LEU A 74 3.57 4.92 4.98
N PHE A 75 3.07 4.82 3.74
CA PHE A 75 3.10 3.61 2.93
C PHE A 75 4.53 3.17 2.61
N TYR A 76 5.39 4.07 2.14
CA TYR A 76 6.80 3.74 1.90
C TYR A 76 7.56 3.40 3.18
N GLU A 77 7.24 4.04 4.30
CA GLU A 77 7.80 3.66 5.59
C GLU A 77 7.34 2.27 6.04
N ALA A 78 6.08 1.91 5.81
CA ALA A 78 5.56 0.57 6.11
C ALA A 78 6.28 -0.49 5.26
N LEU A 79 6.43 -0.25 3.96
CA LEU A 79 7.21 -1.14 3.08
C LEU A 79 8.66 -1.30 3.57
N SER A 80 9.32 -0.21 3.96
CA SER A 80 10.68 -0.28 4.50
C SER A 80 10.77 -1.05 5.81
N ALA A 81 9.77 -0.91 6.69
CA ALA A 81 9.69 -1.66 7.94
C ALA A 81 9.45 -3.17 7.71
N MET A 82 8.73 -3.53 6.65
CA MET A 82 8.56 -4.92 6.20
C MET A 82 9.80 -5.47 5.47
N GLY A 83 10.87 -4.67 5.33
CA GLY A 83 12.05 -5.03 4.53
C GLY A 83 11.81 -5.03 3.03
N ARG A 84 10.64 -4.57 2.56
CA ARG A 84 10.22 -4.50 1.17
C ARG A 84 10.73 -3.23 0.47
N ASN A 85 12.03 -2.96 0.60
CA ASN A 85 12.66 -1.81 -0.05
C ASN A 85 12.67 -1.96 -1.58
N ASP A 86 12.70 -3.19 -2.09
CA ASP A 86 12.54 -3.54 -3.50
C ASP A 86 11.25 -2.98 -4.10
N ILE A 87 10.12 -3.14 -3.39
CA ILE A 87 8.82 -2.60 -3.80
C ILE A 87 8.84 -1.07 -3.79
N LYS A 88 9.43 -0.49 -2.75
CA LYS A 88 9.54 0.97 -2.62
C LYS A 88 10.36 1.55 -3.77
N GLU A 89 11.52 0.99 -4.07
CA GLU A 89 12.37 1.41 -5.19
C GLU A 89 11.64 1.28 -6.53
N PHE A 90 10.98 0.14 -6.75
CA PHE A 90 10.16 -0.11 -7.94
C PHE A 90 9.07 0.97 -8.13
N LEU A 91 8.32 1.30 -7.08
CA LEU A 91 7.25 2.30 -7.12
C LEU A 91 7.77 3.73 -7.26
N GLN A 92 8.98 4.01 -6.77
CA GLN A 92 9.65 5.30 -6.96
C GLN A 92 10.28 5.47 -8.36
N GLY A 93 10.22 4.43 -9.20
CA GLY A 93 10.77 4.45 -10.56
C GLY A 93 12.26 4.10 -10.61
N SER A 94 12.85 3.65 -9.50
CA SER A 94 14.14 2.97 -9.51
C SER A 94 13.90 1.54 -9.96
N THR A 95 13.91 1.31 -11.27
CA THR A 95 14.11 -0.06 -11.80
C THR A 95 15.43 -0.57 -11.25
N PRO A 96 15.46 -1.69 -10.50
CA PRO A 96 16.71 -2.39 -10.27
C PRO A 96 17.20 -2.89 -11.64
N GLU A 97 18.29 -2.30 -12.13
CA GLU A 97 19.06 -2.81 -13.27
C GLU A 97 19.78 -4.11 -12.91
#